data_AF-A0A382YTL4-F1
#
_entry.id   AF-A0A382YTL4-F1
#
_cell.length_a   1.000
_cell.length_b   1.000
_cell.length_c   1.000
_cell.angle_alpha   90.00
_cell.angle_beta   90.00
_cell.angle_gamma   90.00
#
_symmetry.space_group_name_H-M   'P 1'
#
loop_
_entity.id
_entity.type
_entity.pdbx_description
1 polymer ?
#
loop_
_entity_poly.entity_id
_entity_poly.type
_entity_poly.pdbx_seq_one_letter_code
_entity_poly.pdbx_strand_id
1 'polypeptide(L)'
;RDHFIKKLYKALVELLKRFHYDWTNNNIDKNRVMIVHFDRMMNDFDGLMSDIIDFTDSEMTDTLRSDIHKTAESQKSFKSKHKYDLEKFGLTEQKIKDDCKIIYETFLNINED
;
A
#
# COMPACT_ATOMS: atom_id res chain seq x y z
N ARG A 1 13.46 -22.25 -10.58
CA ARG A 1 12.36 -21.26 -10.59
C ARG A 1 11.76 -21.10 -9.20
N ASP A 2 11.36 -22.20 -8.55
CA ASP A 2 10.67 -22.15 -7.26
C ASP A 2 11.54 -21.60 -6.11
N HIS A 3 12.84 -21.92 -6.12
CA HIS A 3 13.80 -21.33 -5.16
C HIS A 3 13.91 -19.81 -5.28
N PHE A 4 13.82 -19.29 -6.51
CA PHE A 4 13.85 -17.85 -6.75
C PHE A 4 12.57 -17.18 -6.21
N ILE A 5 11.40 -17.74 -6.52
CA ILE A 5 10.10 -17.23 -6.03
C ILE A 5 10.06 -17.23 -4.50
N LYS A 6 10.52 -18.33 -3.86
CA LYS A 6 10.58 -18.43 -2.40
C LYS A 6 11.50 -17.38 -1.78
N LYS A 7 12.66 -17.14 -2.38
CA LYS A 7 13.59 -16.08 -1.93
C LYS A 7 13.00 -14.69 -2.11
N LEU A 8 12.34 -14.44 -3.23
CA LEU A 8 11.67 -13.17 -3.51
C LEU A 8 10.58 -12.90 -2.48
N TYR A 9 9.68 -13.87 -2.25
CA TYR A 9 8.65 -13.76 -1.22
C TYR A 9 9.24 -13.46 0.16
N LYS A 10 10.28 -14.21 0.57
CA LYS A 10 10.94 -13.97 1.86
C LYS A 10 11.55 -12.57 1.95
N ALA A 11 12.19 -12.09 0.88
CA ALA A 11 12.76 -10.75 0.84
C ALA A 11 11.71 -9.65 0.96
N LEU A 12 10.54 -9.82 0.31
CA LEU A 12 9.43 -8.88 0.42
C LEU A 12 8.85 -8.85 1.84
N VAL A 13 8.65 -10.01 2.47
CA VAL A 13 8.23 -10.10 3.87
C VAL A 13 9.25 -9.45 4.79
N GLU A 14 10.54 -9.67 4.56
CA GLU A 14 11.61 -9.08 5.38
C GLU A 14 11.64 -7.55 5.26
N LEU A 15 11.40 -7.01 4.06
CA LEU A 15 11.32 -5.56 3.85
C LEU A 15 10.18 -4.95 4.68
N LEU A 16 9.01 -5.60 4.70
CA LEU A 16 7.89 -5.16 5.52
C LEU A 16 8.24 -5.22 7.02
N LYS A 17 8.85 -6.32 7.48
CA LYS A 17 9.28 -6.47 8.88
C LYS A 17 10.30 -5.41 9.28
N ARG A 18 11.23 -5.10 8.39
CA ARG A 18 12.23 -4.05 8.61
C ARG A 18 11.58 -2.68 8.73
N PHE A 19 10.66 -2.34 7.82
CA PHE A 19 9.90 -1.09 7.91
C PHE A 19 9.13 -1.00 9.24
N HIS A 20 8.42 -2.06 9.63
CA HIS A 20 7.71 -2.12 10.91
C HIS A 20 8.65 -1.94 12.11
N TYR A 21 9.81 -2.59 12.10
CA TYR A 21 10.82 -2.42 13.14
C TYR A 21 11.27 -0.95 13.24
N ASP A 22 11.58 -0.32 12.12
CA ASP A 22 12.00 1.08 12.11
C ASP A 22 10.86 2.04 12.51
N TRP A 23 9.62 1.72 12.14
CA TRP A 23 8.41 2.46 12.52
C TRP A 23 8.11 2.41 14.02
N THR A 24 8.18 1.22 14.62
CA THR A 24 7.86 1.01 16.04
C THR A 24 8.95 1.51 16.98
N ASN A 25 10.21 1.47 16.55
CA ASN A 25 11.34 1.99 17.33
C ASN A 25 11.62 3.48 17.09
N ASN A 26 10.78 4.19 16.34
CA ASN A 26 10.98 5.60 15.96
C ASN A 26 12.32 5.86 15.25
N ASN A 27 12.83 4.88 14.49
CA ASN A 27 14.01 5.06 13.63
C ASN A 27 13.68 5.82 12.34
N ILE A 28 12.38 6.02 12.06
CA ILE A 28 11.87 6.84 10.96
C ILE A 28 11.04 7.97 11.56
N ASP A 29 11.25 9.19 11.06
CA ASP A 29 10.39 10.33 11.35
C ASP A 29 9.01 10.10 10.72
N LYS A 30 8.00 9.86 11.56
CA LYS A 30 6.62 9.56 11.11
C LYS A 30 5.98 10.74 10.37
N ASN A 31 6.44 11.97 10.61
CA ASN A 31 5.96 13.15 9.86
C ASN A 31 6.42 13.14 8.40
N ARG A 32 7.39 12.28 8.05
CA ARG A 32 7.92 12.11 6.69
C ARG A 32 7.41 10.85 6.00
N VAL A 33 6.39 10.20 6.58
CA VAL A 33 5.78 9.00 6.01
C VAL A 33 4.26 9.16 5.97
N MET A 34 3.69 9.05 4.78
CA MET A 34 2.25 8.99 4.59
C MET A 34 1.82 7.54 4.36
N ILE A 35 0.92 7.02 5.20
CA ILE A 35 0.32 5.70 5.03
C ILE A 35 -1.00 5.85 4.27
N VAL A 36 -1.10 5.22 3.10
CA VAL A 36 -2.27 5.31 2.24
C VAL A 36 -2.96 3.96 2.17
N HIS A 37 -4.21 3.90 2.64
CA HIS A 37 -5.05 2.71 2.53
C HIS A 37 -5.61 2.57 1.12
N PHE A 38 -5.61 1.33 0.62
CA PHE A 38 -6.13 1.02 -0.72
C PHE A 38 -7.60 1.42 -0.87
N ASP A 39 -8.43 1.21 0.15
CA ASP A 39 -9.86 1.58 0.10
C ASP A 39 -10.06 3.09 -0.03
N ARG A 40 -9.23 3.90 0.63
CA ARG A 40 -9.26 5.35 0.47
C ARG A 40 -8.88 5.75 -0.95
N MET A 41 -7.81 5.18 -1.49
CA MET A 41 -7.37 5.45 -2.86
C MET A 41 -8.48 5.13 -3.88
N MET A 42 -9.22 4.04 -3.68
CA MET A 42 -10.28 3.64 -4.61
C MET A 42 -11.57 4.46 -4.49
N ASN A 43 -11.92 4.92 -3.28
CA ASN A 43 -13.18 5.62 -3.02
C ASN A 43 -13.06 7.15 -3.08
N ASP A 44 -11.89 7.70 -2.74
CA ASP A 44 -11.62 9.14 -2.67
C ASP A 44 -10.22 9.47 -3.21
N PHE A 45 -10.02 9.25 -4.51
CA PHE A 45 -8.74 9.51 -5.16
C PHE A 45 -8.40 11.01 -5.21
N ASP A 46 -9.37 11.87 -5.54
CA ASP A 46 -9.15 13.32 -5.64
C ASP A 46 -8.76 13.94 -4.28
N GLY A 47 -9.45 13.54 -3.21
CA GLY A 47 -9.10 13.95 -1.84
C GLY A 47 -7.74 13.43 -1.42
N LEU A 48 -7.44 12.16 -1.67
CA LEU A 48 -6.12 11.58 -1.41
C LEU A 48 -4.98 12.32 -2.13
N MET A 49 -5.16 12.67 -3.40
CA MET A 49 -4.12 13.39 -4.15
C MET A 49 -3.91 14.81 -3.64
N SER A 50 -4.95 15.46 -3.15
CA SER A 50 -4.84 16.77 -2.48
C SER A 50 -3.99 16.65 -1.21
N ASP A 51 -4.30 15.65 -0.36
CA ASP A 51 -3.51 15.38 0.85
C ASP A 51 -2.04 15.06 0.54
N ILE A 52 -1.77 14.30 -0.54
CA ILE A 52 -0.39 13.97 -0.95
C ILE A 52 0.37 15.23 -1.35
N ILE A 53 -0.26 16.13 -2.10
CA ILE A 53 0.38 17.36 -2.57
C ILE A 53 0.70 18.29 -1.41
N ASP A 54 -0.22 18.42 -0.45
CA ASP A 54 0.00 19.15 0.79
C ASP A 54 1.12 18.50 1.62
N PHE A 55 1.14 17.18 1.72
CA PHE A 55 2.16 16.42 2.44
C PHE A 55 3.56 16.56 1.82
N THR A 56 3.67 16.61 0.49
CA THR A 56 4.95 16.77 -0.21
C THR A 56 5.35 18.23 -0.42
N ASP A 57 4.60 19.19 0.12
CA ASP A 57 4.80 20.63 -0.06
C ASP A 57 5.02 20.99 -1.55
N SER A 58 4.21 20.37 -2.41
CA SER A 58 4.32 20.49 -3.86
C SER A 58 3.25 21.42 -4.42
N GLU A 59 3.52 22.02 -5.58
CA GLU A 59 2.54 22.91 -6.20
C GLU A 59 1.52 22.15 -7.06
N MET A 60 0.23 22.38 -6.80
CA MET A 60 -0.86 21.89 -7.64
C MET A 60 -0.96 22.73 -8.93
N THR A 61 -0.25 22.32 -9.97
CA THR A 61 -0.38 22.92 -11.30
C THR A 61 -1.70 22.51 -11.98
N ASP A 62 -2.18 23.32 -12.92
CA ASP A 62 -3.41 23.02 -13.67
C ASP A 62 -3.32 21.71 -14.47
N THR A 63 -2.14 21.40 -15.02
CA THR A 63 -1.87 20.13 -15.71
C THR A 63 -2.03 18.95 -14.76
N LEU A 64 -1.40 19.04 -13.58
CA LEU A 64 -1.48 17.99 -12.56
C LEU A 64 -2.91 17.78 -12.08
N ARG A 65 -3.65 18.88 -11.82
CA ARG A 65 -5.06 18.84 -11.46
C ARG A 65 -5.91 18.14 -12.54
N SER A 66 -5.68 18.46 -13.80
CA SER A 66 -6.38 17.84 -14.94
C SER A 66 -6.12 16.33 -15.00
N ASP A 67 -4.88 15.91 -14.79
CA ASP A 67 -4.49 14.49 -14.88
C ASP A 67 -4.95 13.67 -13.67
N ILE A 68 -4.97 14.29 -12.48
CA ILE A 68 -5.58 13.69 -11.28
C ILE A 68 -7.07 13.43 -11.56
N HIS A 69 -7.81 14.43 -12.04
CA HIS A 69 -9.24 14.29 -12.29
C HIS A 69 -9.56 13.24 -13.37
N LYS A 70 -8.77 13.15 -14.44
CA LYS A 70 -8.92 12.08 -15.45
C LYS A 70 -8.67 10.69 -14.86
N THR A 71 -7.68 10.59 -13.98
CA THR A 71 -7.33 9.34 -13.31
C THR A 71 -8.43 8.92 -12.32
N ALA A 72 -8.98 9.86 -11.55
CA ALA A 72 -10.09 9.62 -10.63
C ALA A 72 -11.30 9.04 -11.36
N GLU A 73 -11.69 9.64 -12.48
CA GLU A 73 -12.81 9.15 -13.30
C GLU A 73 -12.55 7.75 -13.88
N SER A 74 -11.31 7.50 -14.33
CA SER A 74 -10.90 6.19 -14.85
C SER A 74 -10.89 5.11 -13.76
N GLN A 75 -10.45 5.45 -12.55
CA GLN A 75 -10.41 4.50 -11.42
C GLN A 75 -11.81 4.10 -10.95
N LYS A 76 -12.77 5.04 -10.87
CA LYS A 76 -14.17 4.74 -10.47
C LYS A 76 -14.82 3.66 -11.32
N SER A 77 -14.47 3.60 -12.60
CA SER A 77 -15.02 2.62 -13.55
C SER A 77 -14.16 1.36 -13.73
N PHE A 78 -12.95 1.34 -13.15
CA PHE A 78 -12.01 0.25 -13.31
C PHE A 78 -12.42 -0.98 -12.47
N LYS A 79 -12.54 -2.13 -13.13
CA LYS A 79 -12.73 -3.43 -12.48
C LYS A 79 -11.55 -4.33 -12.82
N SER A 80 -10.76 -4.69 -11.80
CA SER A 80 -9.65 -5.62 -11.98
C SER A 80 -10.16 -6.98 -12.45
N LYS A 81 -9.61 -7.48 -13.56
CA LYS A 81 -9.85 -8.85 -14.05
C LYS A 81 -8.88 -9.87 -13.45
N HIS A 82 -7.92 -9.42 -12.64
CA HIS A 82 -6.88 -10.28 -12.10
C HIS A 82 -7.44 -11.21 -11.03
N LYS A 83 -7.26 -12.51 -11.24
CA LYS A 83 -7.50 -13.54 -10.22
C LYS A 83 -6.16 -13.95 -9.64
N TYR A 84 -6.03 -13.85 -8.33
CA TYR A 84 -4.84 -14.33 -7.62
C TYR A 84 -4.86 -15.85 -7.55
N ASP A 85 -3.71 -16.44 -7.82
CA ASP A 85 -3.48 -17.88 -7.74
C ASP A 85 -2.21 -18.08 -6.92
N LEU A 86 -2.39 -18.25 -5.61
CA LEU A 86 -1.29 -18.38 -4.65
C LEU A 86 -0.54 -19.71 -4.82
N GLU A 87 -1.24 -20.75 -5.30
CA GLU A 87 -0.67 -22.08 -5.51
C GLU A 87 0.44 -22.05 -6.57
N LYS A 88 0.29 -21.23 -7.62
CA LYS A 88 1.35 -20.98 -8.62
C LYS A 88 2.66 -20.46 -8.02
N PHE A 89 2.63 -19.89 -6.83
CA PHE A 89 3.79 -19.39 -6.10
C PHE A 89 4.17 -20.26 -4.90
N GLY A 90 3.47 -21.38 -4.67
CA GLY A 90 3.67 -22.23 -3.50
C GLY A 90 3.31 -21.52 -2.19
N LEU A 91 2.36 -20.58 -2.24
CA LEU A 91 1.89 -19.80 -1.10
C LEU A 91 0.48 -20.19 -0.73
N THR A 92 0.13 -19.98 0.54
CA THR A 92 -1.23 -20.07 1.03
C THR A 92 -1.60 -18.74 1.69
N GLU A 93 -2.89 -18.43 1.72
CA GLU A 93 -3.39 -17.22 2.37
C GLU A 93 -2.98 -17.18 3.85
N GLN A 94 -3.14 -18.31 4.56
CA GLN A 94 -2.76 -18.42 5.97
C GLN A 94 -1.27 -18.11 6.18
N LYS A 95 -0.40 -18.65 5.30
CA LYS A 95 1.03 -18.37 5.39
C LYS A 95 1.34 -16.88 5.27
N ILE A 96 0.68 -16.17 4.35
CA ILE A 96 0.86 -14.72 4.17
C ILE A 96 0.38 -13.97 5.41
N LYS A 97 -0.81 -14.33 5.92
CA LYS A 97 -1.37 -13.73 7.14
C LYS A 97 -0.45 -13.92 8.34
N ASP A 98 0.12 -15.10 8.53
CA ASP A 98 1.05 -15.39 9.62
C ASP A 98 2.38 -14.63 9.45
N ASP A 99 2.97 -14.68 8.25
CA ASP A 99 4.26 -14.05 7.96
C ASP A 99 4.20 -12.51 8.07
N CYS A 100 3.06 -11.90 7.71
CA CYS A 100 2.82 -10.46 7.72
C CYS A 100 1.95 -9.99 8.88
N LYS A 101 1.69 -10.84 9.90
CA LYS A 101 0.75 -10.55 11.01
C LYS A 101 0.95 -9.17 11.63
N ILE A 102 2.20 -8.81 11.93
CA ILE A 102 2.54 -7.52 12.54
C ILE A 102 2.13 -6.31 11.69
N ILE A 103 2.15 -6.46 10.36
CA ILE A 103 1.76 -5.41 9.42
C ILE A 103 0.25 -5.25 9.43
N TYR A 104 -0.48 -6.38 9.42
CA TYR A 104 -1.93 -6.36 9.58
C TYR A 104 -2.31 -5.67 10.89
N GLU A 105 -1.69 -6.07 11.99
CA GLU A 105 -2.00 -5.53 13.31
C GLU A 105 -1.68 -4.04 13.45
N THR A 106 -0.61 -3.56 12.80
CA THR A 106 -0.16 -2.17 12.94
C THR A 106 -0.82 -1.21 11.96
N PHE A 107 -1.11 -1.67 10.74
CA PHE A 107 -1.52 -0.79 9.64
C PHE A 107 -2.86 -1.15 8.99
N LEU A 108 -3.43 -2.33 9.27
CA LEU A 108 -4.67 -2.79 8.61
C LEU A 108 -5.79 -3.16 9.59
N ASN A 109 -5.50 -3.27 10.89
CA ASN A 109 -6.53 -3.34 11.92
C ASN A 109 -7.19 -1.97 12.02
N ILE A 110 -8.21 -1.78 11.19
CA ILE A 110 -9.21 -0.73 11.35
C ILE A 110 -10.06 -1.14 12.56
N ASN A 111 -9.54 -0.90 13.75
CA ASN A 111 -10.43 -0.63 14.87
C ASN A 111 -10.77 0.85 14.75
N GLU A 112 -12.07 1.08 14.55
CA GLU A 112 -12.75 2.36 14.55
C GLU A 112 -12.24 3.27 15.66
N ASP A 113 -11.74 4.45 15.29
CA ASP A 113 -11.76 5.67 16.10
C ASP A 113 -12.22 6.83 15.20
#